data_AF-A0A6P8HDK8-F1
#
_entry.id   AF-A0A6P8HDK8-F1
#
_cell.length_a   1.000
_cell.length_b   1.000
_cell.length_c   1.000
_cell.angle_alpha   90.00
_cell.angle_beta   90.00
_cell.angle_gamma   90.00
#
_symmetry.space_group_name_H-M   'P 1'
#
loop_
_entity.id
_entity.type
_entity.pdbx_description
1 polymer ?
#
loop_
_entity_poly.entity_id
_entity_poly.type
_entity_poly.pdbx_seq_one_letter_code
_entity_poly.pdbx_strand_id
1 'polypeptide(L)'
;MSGTFLCPNSCGFAKVAALEIARTTVLIREQGESSTKYKAHLKTEQYNKFKSIFSSDDWERFSIDFIKFHKKLQALREKVNKWNVKKLEEKSKFLDTFSLKKWISLPEARKREHSLANCKGCAIRFSDIQAYFPVNSPQLKAKAKSNPVFAARSAAEKLYTKTPQTKPLKNDIKTAARDMYKAVDGVFEKRFNTSFAEALSKVTELNLQHKSKNERRKERRNHYKQNKDKIEQQMNDTAFLRCYGSGQS
;
A
#
# COMPACT_ATOMS: atom_id res chain seq x y z
N MET A 1 16.03 -25.97 -9.02
CA MET A 1 16.41 -24.57 -8.75
C MET A 1 16.45 -24.34 -7.24
N SER A 2 17.58 -23.88 -6.69
CA SER A 2 17.70 -23.62 -5.24
C SER A 2 16.75 -22.50 -4.80
N GLY A 3 15.98 -22.74 -3.73
CA GLY A 3 15.03 -21.77 -3.19
C GLY A 3 15.71 -20.51 -2.66
N THR A 4 15.02 -19.36 -2.70
CA THR A 4 15.55 -18.10 -2.15
C THR A 4 14.49 -17.36 -1.35
N PHE A 5 14.86 -16.78 -0.21
CA PHE A 5 13.94 -16.02 0.65
C PHE A 5 13.30 -14.80 -0.02
N LEU A 6 13.92 -14.27 -1.07
CA LEU A 6 13.44 -13.03 -1.72
C LEU A 6 12.38 -13.29 -2.79
N CYS A 7 12.14 -14.54 -3.17
CA CYS A 7 11.10 -14.91 -4.13
C CYS A 7 9.70 -14.73 -3.51
N PRO A 8 8.69 -14.20 -4.22
CA PRO A 8 7.31 -14.19 -3.76
C PRO A 8 6.82 -15.61 -3.42
N ASN A 9 7.21 -16.60 -4.22
CA ASN A 9 6.75 -17.98 -4.11
C ASN A 9 7.59 -18.83 -3.14
N SER A 10 8.53 -18.24 -2.39
CA SER A 10 9.21 -18.97 -1.32
C SER A 10 8.38 -19.00 -0.05
N CYS A 11 8.57 -20.05 0.77
CA CYS A 11 7.78 -20.26 1.96
C CYS A 11 7.82 -19.04 2.91
N GLY A 12 6.64 -18.58 3.34
CA GLY A 12 6.52 -17.50 4.31
C GLY A 12 7.15 -17.86 5.65
N PHE A 13 6.88 -19.08 6.15
CA PHE A 13 7.47 -19.59 7.39
C PHE A 13 9.00 -19.61 7.34
N ALA A 14 9.60 -20.03 6.22
CA ALA A 14 11.06 -20.02 6.08
C ALA A 14 11.65 -18.60 6.16
N LYS A 15 10.98 -17.59 5.59
CA LYS A 15 11.42 -16.19 5.67
C LYS A 15 11.38 -15.68 7.10
N VAL A 16 10.26 -15.90 7.79
CA VAL A 16 10.05 -15.38 9.14
C VAL A 16 10.92 -16.14 10.14
N ALA A 17 11.07 -17.46 10.01
CA ALA A 17 12.01 -18.26 10.77
C ALA A 17 13.44 -17.69 10.68
N ALA A 18 13.93 -17.45 9.45
CA ALA A 18 15.25 -16.89 9.25
C ALA A 18 15.41 -15.50 9.90
N LEU A 19 14.37 -14.66 9.86
CA LEU A 19 14.38 -13.34 10.51
C LEU A 19 14.37 -13.44 12.05
N GLU A 20 13.53 -14.32 12.60
CA GLU A 20 13.40 -14.52 14.05
C GLU A 20 14.71 -15.04 14.64
N ILE A 21 15.30 -16.08 14.06
CA ILE A 21 16.60 -16.63 14.50
C ILE A 21 17.69 -15.56 14.44
N ALA A 22 17.72 -14.82 13.35
CA ALA A 22 18.74 -13.79 13.19
C ALA A 22 18.57 -12.66 14.22
N ARG A 23 17.39 -12.51 14.83
CA ARG A 23 17.13 -11.57 15.92
C ARG A 23 17.40 -12.17 17.30
N THR A 24 17.10 -13.46 17.51
CA THR A 24 17.17 -14.10 18.83
C THR A 24 18.49 -14.80 19.11
N THR A 25 19.30 -15.12 18.10
CA THR A 25 20.63 -15.69 18.31
C THR A 25 21.55 -14.63 18.90
N VAL A 26 21.79 -14.75 20.20
CA VAL A 26 22.78 -13.99 20.96
C VAL A 26 23.86 -14.99 21.40
N LEU A 27 25.12 -14.68 21.13
CA LEU A 27 26.27 -15.43 21.62
C LEU A 27 27.08 -14.53 22.54
N ILE A 28 27.65 -15.11 23.59
CA ILE A 28 28.62 -14.42 24.43
C ILE A 28 29.96 -14.49 23.68
N ARG A 29 30.60 -13.33 23.51
CA ARG A 29 31.92 -13.25 22.89
C ARG A 29 32.96 -13.85 23.83
N GLU A 30 33.77 -14.77 23.33
CA GLU A 30 34.83 -15.39 24.13
C GLU A 30 35.95 -14.37 24.43
N GLN A 31 36.62 -14.52 25.57
CA GLN A 31 37.77 -13.67 25.90
C GLN A 31 38.89 -13.86 24.86
N GLY A 32 39.38 -12.75 24.32
CA GLY A 32 40.39 -12.75 23.25
C GLY A 32 39.86 -13.02 21.84
N GLU A 33 38.55 -13.25 21.67
CA GLU A 33 37.98 -13.52 20.35
C GLU A 33 37.95 -12.24 19.48
N SER A 34 38.49 -12.31 18.26
CA SER A 34 38.40 -11.20 17.31
C SER A 34 36.97 -10.97 16.84
N SER A 35 36.63 -9.72 16.48
CA SER A 35 35.30 -9.37 15.95
C SER A 35 34.91 -10.21 14.72
N THR A 36 35.90 -10.57 13.90
CA THR A 36 35.70 -11.41 12.72
C THR A 36 35.34 -12.85 13.09
N LYS A 37 36.06 -13.44 14.06
CA LYS A 37 35.80 -14.80 14.54
C LYS A 37 34.42 -14.90 15.19
N TYR A 38 34.07 -13.93 16.05
CA TYR A 38 32.75 -13.83 16.67
C TYR A 38 31.62 -13.75 15.63
N LYS A 39 31.77 -12.90 14.60
CA LYS A 39 30.77 -12.78 13.52
C LYS A 39 30.64 -14.06 12.70
N ALA A 40 31.73 -14.80 12.50
CA ALA A 40 31.69 -16.08 11.80
C ALA A 40 30.95 -17.13 12.65
N HIS A 41 31.26 -17.22 13.94
CA HIS A 41 30.59 -18.12 14.87
C HIS A 41 29.07 -17.83 14.96
N LEU A 42 28.70 -16.55 15.09
CA LEU A 42 27.30 -16.12 15.09
C LEU A 42 26.55 -16.54 13.82
N LYS A 43 27.20 -16.45 12.66
CA LYS A 43 26.60 -16.88 11.38
C LYS A 43 26.38 -18.39 11.35
N THR A 44 27.37 -19.17 11.75
CA THR A 44 27.28 -20.63 11.86
C THR A 44 26.12 -21.04 12.77
N GLU A 45 26.01 -20.42 13.94
CA GLU A 45 24.92 -20.70 14.90
C GLU A 45 23.54 -20.32 14.38
N GLN A 46 23.40 -19.18 13.69
CA GLN A 46 22.15 -18.81 13.03
C GLN A 46 21.73 -19.83 11.98
N TYR A 47 22.69 -20.33 11.19
CA TYR A 47 22.40 -21.34 10.17
C TYR A 47 22.02 -22.69 10.78
N ASN A 48 22.74 -23.13 11.82
CA ASN A 48 22.44 -24.38 12.52
C ASN A 48 21.04 -24.35 13.16
N LYS A 49 20.67 -23.24 13.81
CA LYS A 49 19.32 -23.04 14.35
C LYS A 49 18.25 -23.00 13.26
N PHE A 50 18.56 -22.41 12.10
CA PHE A 50 17.64 -22.46 10.96
C PHE A 50 17.43 -23.89 10.48
N LYS A 51 18.51 -24.67 10.40
CA LYS A 51 18.46 -26.08 10.02
C LYS A 51 17.68 -26.92 11.03
N SER A 52 17.77 -26.66 12.34
CA SER A 52 17.08 -27.45 13.35
C SER A 52 15.56 -27.23 13.42
N ILE A 53 15.04 -26.11 12.93
CA ILE A 53 13.60 -25.81 12.92
C ILE A 53 12.83 -26.67 11.91
N PHE A 54 13.49 -27.01 10.80
CA PHE A 54 12.93 -27.87 9.77
C PHE A 54 13.59 -29.23 9.96
N SER A 55 12.87 -30.15 10.63
CA SER A 55 13.29 -31.51 10.98
C SER A 55 14.17 -32.17 9.90
N SER A 56 15.00 -33.15 10.28
CA SER A 56 15.91 -33.85 9.34
C SER A 56 15.24 -34.25 8.02
N ASP A 57 13.99 -34.71 8.09
CA ASP A 57 13.22 -35.23 6.95
C ASP A 57 12.65 -34.11 6.06
N ASP A 58 12.42 -32.92 6.62
CA ASP A 58 11.94 -31.74 5.89
C ASP A 58 13.09 -30.87 5.38
N TRP A 59 14.30 -31.04 5.91
CA TRP A 59 15.45 -30.20 5.57
C TRP A 59 15.75 -30.18 4.07
N GLU A 60 15.57 -31.30 3.37
CA GLU A 60 15.80 -31.37 1.92
C GLU A 60 14.98 -30.31 1.17
N ARG A 61 13.73 -30.09 1.59
CA ARG A 61 12.80 -29.11 0.99
C ARG A 61 13.13 -27.67 1.38
N PHE A 62 13.80 -27.49 2.51
CA PHE A 62 14.23 -26.18 3.02
C PHE A 62 15.71 -25.88 2.78
N SER A 63 16.43 -26.79 2.11
CA SER A 63 17.87 -26.73 1.95
C SER A 63 18.30 -25.45 1.22
N ILE A 64 19.27 -24.79 1.81
CA ILE A 64 19.90 -23.59 1.27
C ILE A 64 21.37 -23.62 1.65
N ASP A 65 22.24 -23.33 0.69
CA ASP A 65 23.67 -23.20 0.94
C ASP A 65 23.98 -22.11 1.98
N PHE A 66 24.97 -22.34 2.85
CA PHE A 66 25.36 -21.44 3.94
C PHE A 66 25.66 -20.01 3.47
N ILE A 67 26.45 -19.87 2.40
CA ILE A 67 26.83 -18.56 1.85
C ILE A 67 25.58 -17.86 1.28
N LYS A 68 24.74 -18.62 0.55
CA LYS A 68 23.47 -18.10 0.03
C LYS A 68 22.52 -17.70 1.15
N PHE A 69 22.43 -18.46 2.24
CA PHE A 69 21.57 -18.18 3.38
C PHE A 69 21.86 -16.79 3.94
N HIS A 70 23.10 -16.50 4.31
CA HIS A 70 23.46 -15.19 4.89
C HIS A 70 23.32 -14.04 3.90
N LYS A 71 23.73 -14.22 2.64
CA LYS A 71 23.55 -13.20 1.59
C LYS A 71 22.08 -12.84 1.40
N LYS A 72 21.18 -13.83 1.42
CA LYS A 72 19.74 -13.62 1.23
C LYS A 72 19.04 -13.15 2.51
N LEU A 73 19.51 -13.57 3.68
CA LEU A 73 19.01 -13.12 4.98
C LEU A 73 19.25 -11.61 5.17
N GLN A 74 20.43 -11.11 4.80
CA GLN A 74 20.71 -9.66 4.86
C GLN A 74 19.75 -8.87 3.99
N ALA A 75 19.59 -9.26 2.73
CA ALA A 75 18.65 -8.63 1.80
C ALA A 75 17.18 -8.77 2.27
N LEU A 76 16.82 -9.87 2.95
CA LEU A 76 15.50 -10.07 3.52
C LEU A 76 15.24 -9.07 4.66
N ARG A 77 16.20 -8.91 5.57
CA ARG A 77 16.13 -7.92 6.67
C ARG A 77 15.94 -6.51 6.13
N GLU A 78 16.72 -6.11 5.14
CA GLU A 78 16.60 -4.79 4.52
C GLU A 78 15.21 -4.56 3.92
N LYS A 79 14.64 -5.57 3.25
CA LYS A 79 13.27 -5.49 2.73
C LYS A 79 12.23 -5.35 3.83
N VAL A 80 12.37 -6.09 4.92
CA VAL A 80 11.43 -6.04 6.05
C VAL A 80 11.53 -4.73 6.83
N ASN A 81 12.72 -4.14 6.88
CA ASN A 81 12.95 -2.83 7.50
C ASN A 81 12.38 -1.70 6.62
N LYS A 82 12.52 -1.81 5.30
CA LYS A 82 11.96 -0.87 4.31
C LYS A 82 10.49 -1.16 3.96
N TRP A 83 9.78 -1.91 4.81
CA TRP A 83 8.34 -2.12 4.60
C TRP A 83 7.62 -0.77 4.69
N ASN A 84 6.64 -0.56 3.82
CA ASN A 84 5.92 0.71 3.76
C ASN A 84 5.26 1.03 5.12
N VAL A 85 5.59 2.18 5.70
CA VAL A 85 5.08 2.66 6.99
C VAL A 85 3.55 2.77 7.01
N LYS A 86 2.92 3.06 5.86
CA LYS A 86 1.45 3.09 5.73
C LYS A 86 0.80 1.71 5.74
N LYS A 87 1.59 0.63 5.68
CA LYS A 87 1.15 -0.77 5.59
C LYS A 87 1.70 -1.61 6.75
N LEU A 88 1.85 -1.00 7.94
CA LEU A 88 2.37 -1.68 9.13
C LEU A 88 1.46 -2.83 9.60
N GLU A 89 0.14 -2.69 9.46
CA GLU A 89 -0.80 -3.77 9.76
C GLU A 89 -0.56 -5.00 8.87
N GLU A 90 -0.31 -4.78 7.57
CA GLU A 90 0.01 -5.86 6.63
C GLU A 90 1.32 -6.56 7.01
N LYS A 91 2.33 -5.78 7.45
CA LYS A 91 3.58 -6.33 7.99
C LYS A 91 3.34 -7.18 9.23
N SER A 92 2.55 -6.68 10.18
CA SER A 92 2.22 -7.39 11.41
C SER A 92 1.50 -8.71 11.11
N LYS A 93 0.46 -8.67 10.27
CA LYS A 93 -0.28 -9.87 9.83
C LYS A 93 0.64 -10.88 9.15
N PHE A 94 1.55 -10.43 8.29
CA PHE A 94 2.52 -11.31 7.62
C PHE A 94 3.43 -12.01 8.63
N LEU A 95 4.06 -11.25 9.53
CA LEU A 95 5.01 -11.77 10.51
C LEU A 95 4.32 -12.71 11.51
N ASP A 96 3.12 -12.36 11.98
CA ASP A 96 2.36 -13.18 12.91
C ASP A 96 1.91 -14.50 12.27
N THR A 97 1.37 -14.46 11.04
CA THR A 97 0.88 -15.64 10.32
C THR A 97 1.97 -16.66 10.06
N PHE A 98 3.16 -16.19 9.70
CA PHE A 98 4.30 -17.05 9.36
C PHE A 98 5.29 -17.25 10.53
N SER A 99 4.90 -16.88 11.75
CA SER A 99 5.74 -17.00 12.94
C SER A 99 6.15 -18.44 13.23
N LEU A 100 7.26 -18.61 13.96
CA LEU A 100 7.73 -19.94 14.39
C LEU A 100 6.71 -20.67 15.27
N LYS A 101 5.98 -19.93 16.11
CA LYS A 101 4.89 -20.50 16.93
C LYS A 101 3.83 -21.16 16.07
N LYS A 102 3.40 -20.48 15.00
CA LYS A 102 2.42 -21.04 14.06
C LYS A 102 2.99 -22.23 13.29
N TRP A 103 4.26 -22.17 12.89
CA TRP A 103 4.93 -23.33 12.27
C TRP A 103 4.93 -24.58 13.15
N ILE A 104 5.29 -24.44 14.43
CA ILE A 104 5.31 -25.54 15.38
C ILE A 104 3.91 -26.12 15.59
N SER A 105 2.89 -25.26 15.62
CA SER A 105 1.48 -25.68 15.76
C SER A 105 0.88 -26.34 14.51
N LEU A 106 1.57 -26.32 13.37
CA LEU A 106 1.05 -26.97 12.16
C LEU A 106 1.13 -28.50 12.28
N PRO A 107 0.07 -29.22 11.86
CA PRO A 107 0.14 -30.67 11.68
C PRO A 107 1.22 -31.06 10.68
N GLU A 108 1.85 -32.22 10.89
CA GLU A 108 2.96 -32.70 10.06
C GLU A 108 2.57 -32.83 8.58
N ALA A 109 1.34 -33.29 8.30
CA ALA A 109 0.80 -33.34 6.95
C ALA A 109 0.81 -31.98 6.25
N ARG A 110 0.55 -30.88 6.99
CA ARG A 110 0.59 -29.52 6.43
C ARG A 110 2.02 -29.04 6.25
N LYS A 111 2.93 -29.31 7.20
CA LYS A 111 4.34 -28.93 7.06
C LYS A 111 4.96 -29.48 5.78
N ARG A 112 4.59 -30.71 5.40
CA ARG A 112 5.02 -31.35 4.14
C ARG A 112 4.60 -30.58 2.87
N GLU A 113 3.56 -29.77 2.90
CA GLU A 113 3.16 -28.95 1.75
C GLU A 113 4.12 -27.75 1.52
N HIS A 114 4.98 -27.45 2.50
CA HIS A 114 5.89 -26.32 2.46
C HIS A 114 7.29 -26.70 1.95
N SER A 115 7.90 -25.77 1.22
CA SER A 115 9.23 -25.90 0.66
C SER A 115 9.84 -24.51 0.48
N LEU A 116 11.16 -24.40 0.54
CA LEU A 116 11.82 -23.10 0.38
C LEU A 116 11.64 -22.54 -1.04
N ALA A 117 11.63 -23.40 -2.06
CA ALA A 117 11.36 -23.02 -3.44
C ALA A 117 9.94 -23.43 -3.85
N ASN A 118 9.20 -22.54 -4.50
CA ASN A 118 7.88 -22.81 -5.09
C ASN A 118 6.91 -23.48 -4.10
N CYS A 119 6.73 -22.82 -2.95
CA CYS A 119 5.97 -23.36 -1.83
C CYS A 119 4.48 -23.50 -2.18
N LYS A 120 4.04 -24.75 -2.42
CA LYS A 120 2.64 -25.05 -2.72
C LYS A 120 1.73 -24.76 -1.53
N GLY A 121 2.14 -25.12 -0.32
CA GLY A 121 1.37 -24.86 0.91
C GLY A 121 1.08 -23.37 1.11
N CYS A 122 2.07 -22.49 0.89
CA CYS A 122 1.83 -21.05 0.94
C CYS A 122 0.98 -20.54 -0.22
N ALA A 123 1.17 -21.06 -1.43
CA ALA A 123 0.37 -20.65 -2.59
C ALA A 123 -1.11 -21.04 -2.46
N ILE A 124 -1.40 -22.19 -1.84
CA ILE A 124 -2.78 -22.67 -1.67
C ILE A 124 -3.46 -21.99 -0.48
N ARG A 125 -2.76 -21.88 0.67
CA ARG A 125 -3.41 -21.54 1.95
C ARG A 125 -3.15 -20.11 2.43
N PHE A 126 -2.12 -19.45 1.91
CA PHE A 126 -1.65 -18.16 2.42
C PHE A 126 -1.31 -17.18 1.29
N SER A 127 -1.99 -17.30 0.15
CA SER A 127 -1.68 -16.53 -1.06
C SER A 127 -1.92 -15.02 -0.88
N ASP A 128 -2.98 -14.66 -0.17
CA ASP A 128 -3.34 -13.32 0.25
C ASP A 128 -2.31 -12.70 1.20
N ILE A 129 -1.85 -13.49 2.18
CA ILE A 129 -0.83 -13.05 3.14
C ILE A 129 0.54 -12.94 2.46
N GLN A 130 0.89 -13.88 1.59
CA GLN A 130 2.10 -13.78 0.78
C GLN A 130 2.11 -12.51 -0.08
N ALA A 131 0.94 -12.02 -0.48
CA ALA A 131 0.81 -10.80 -1.25
C ALA A 131 1.24 -9.52 -0.52
N TYR A 132 1.30 -9.55 0.81
CA TYR A 132 1.83 -8.43 1.59
C TYR A 132 3.35 -8.27 1.49
N PHE A 133 4.08 -9.35 1.16
CA PHE A 133 5.55 -9.30 1.15
C PHE A 133 6.08 -8.29 0.11
N PRO A 134 7.03 -7.40 0.45
CA PRO A 134 7.49 -6.35 -0.45
C PRO A 134 8.28 -6.92 -1.65
N VAL A 135 7.65 -6.85 -2.83
CA VAL A 135 8.23 -7.28 -4.11
C VAL A 135 8.65 -6.06 -4.94
N ASN A 136 9.86 -5.56 -4.70
CA ASN A 136 10.34 -4.34 -5.37
C ASN A 136 10.99 -4.58 -6.74
N SER A 137 11.44 -5.81 -7.08
CA SER A 137 12.12 -6.03 -8.37
C SER A 137 11.13 -6.33 -9.51
N PRO A 138 11.33 -5.78 -10.72
CA PRO A 138 10.48 -6.04 -11.89
C PRO A 138 10.35 -7.53 -12.23
N GLN A 139 11.45 -8.29 -12.10
CA GLN A 139 11.49 -9.74 -12.32
C GLN A 139 10.66 -10.53 -11.30
N LEU A 140 10.67 -10.11 -10.04
CA LEU A 140 9.86 -10.73 -9.00
C LEU A 140 8.40 -10.27 -9.08
N LYS A 141 8.14 -9.03 -9.55
CA LYS A 141 6.78 -8.58 -9.91
C LYS A 141 6.22 -9.39 -11.07
N ALA A 142 7.03 -9.77 -12.07
CA ALA A 142 6.60 -10.65 -13.16
C ALA A 142 6.23 -12.06 -12.65
N LYS A 143 7.04 -12.64 -11.74
CA LYS A 143 6.73 -13.93 -11.08
C LYS A 143 5.60 -13.86 -10.05
N ALA A 144 5.34 -12.68 -9.49
CA ALA A 144 4.16 -12.43 -8.66
C ALA A 144 2.91 -12.29 -9.55
N LYS A 145 3.00 -11.64 -10.72
CA LYS A 145 1.91 -11.54 -11.71
C LYS A 145 1.51 -12.91 -12.30
N SER A 146 2.38 -13.91 -12.29
CA SER A 146 2.01 -15.28 -12.66
C SER A 146 1.25 -16.03 -11.55
N ASN A 147 1.21 -15.48 -10.33
CA ASN A 147 0.32 -15.97 -9.27
C ASN A 147 -1.04 -15.26 -9.44
N PRO A 148 -2.14 -16.01 -9.65
CA PRO A 148 -3.46 -15.43 -9.95
C PRO A 148 -3.96 -14.49 -8.85
N VAL A 149 -3.60 -14.72 -7.59
CA VAL A 149 -4.02 -13.88 -6.44
C VAL A 149 -3.26 -12.56 -6.42
N PHE A 150 -1.97 -12.57 -6.73
CA PHE A 150 -1.19 -11.34 -6.88
C PHE A 150 -1.61 -10.55 -8.12
N ALA A 151 -1.95 -11.23 -9.21
CA ALA A 151 -2.47 -10.58 -10.43
C ALA A 151 -3.82 -9.91 -10.16
N ALA A 152 -4.73 -10.62 -9.49
CA ALA A 152 -6.03 -10.09 -9.07
C ALA A 152 -5.87 -8.92 -8.10
N ARG A 153 -4.97 -9.02 -7.11
CA ARG A 153 -4.68 -7.94 -6.17
C ARG A 153 -4.02 -6.73 -6.83
N SER A 154 -3.08 -6.95 -7.75
CA SER A 154 -2.49 -5.88 -8.57
C SER A 154 -3.54 -5.22 -9.48
N ALA A 155 -4.44 -6.00 -10.06
CA ALA A 155 -5.54 -5.48 -10.87
C ALA A 155 -6.52 -4.68 -10.00
N ALA A 156 -6.85 -5.17 -8.80
CA ALA A 156 -7.68 -4.46 -7.82
C ALA A 156 -6.99 -3.19 -7.29
N GLU A 157 -5.69 -3.23 -6.96
CA GLU A 157 -4.91 -2.04 -6.60
C GLU A 157 -4.84 -1.05 -7.76
N LYS A 158 -4.74 -1.52 -9.02
CA LYS A 158 -4.83 -0.65 -10.20
C LYS A 158 -6.23 -0.07 -10.39
N LEU A 159 -7.29 -0.78 -10.04
CA LEU A 159 -8.66 -0.23 -10.04
C LEU A 159 -8.84 0.82 -8.92
N TYR A 160 -8.24 0.58 -7.75
CA TYR A 160 -8.22 1.53 -6.63
C TYR A 160 -7.33 2.75 -6.88
N THR A 161 -6.22 2.61 -7.61
CA THR A 161 -5.28 3.70 -7.92
C THR A 161 -5.55 4.39 -9.26
N LYS A 162 -6.37 3.79 -10.13
CA LYS A 162 -6.93 4.40 -11.35
C LYS A 162 -8.40 4.80 -11.20
N THR A 163 -8.90 5.04 -10.00
CA THR A 163 -9.82 6.17 -9.86
C THR A 163 -8.92 7.37 -9.56
N PRO A 164 -8.41 8.09 -10.58
CA PRO A 164 -8.03 9.45 -10.28
C PRO A 164 -9.30 10.07 -9.69
N GLN A 165 -9.21 10.65 -8.50
CA GLN A 165 -10.04 11.80 -8.24
C GLN A 165 -9.56 12.90 -9.21
N THR A 166 -9.81 12.71 -10.52
CA THR A 166 -9.95 13.85 -11.41
C THR A 166 -11.02 14.66 -10.75
N LYS A 167 -10.68 15.86 -10.26
CA LYS A 167 -11.70 16.83 -9.89
C LYS A 167 -12.64 16.86 -11.10
N PRO A 168 -13.88 16.37 -10.96
CA PRO A 168 -14.72 16.20 -12.14
C PRO A 168 -14.86 17.58 -12.77
N LEU A 169 -14.70 17.65 -14.09
CA LEU A 169 -14.77 18.93 -14.77
C LEU A 169 -16.13 19.54 -14.41
N LYS A 170 -16.21 20.83 -14.11
CA LYS A 170 -17.47 21.45 -13.65
C LYS A 170 -18.65 21.16 -14.60
N ASN A 171 -18.36 20.90 -15.87
CA ASN A 171 -19.35 20.52 -16.87
C ASN A 171 -19.86 19.08 -16.70
N ASP A 172 -18.99 18.12 -16.37
CA ASP A 172 -19.37 16.71 -16.17
C ASP A 172 -20.30 16.57 -14.95
N ILE A 173 -19.98 17.27 -13.87
CA ILE A 173 -20.84 17.32 -12.66
C ILE A 173 -22.21 17.90 -13.02
N LYS A 174 -22.24 18.99 -13.80
CA LYS A 174 -23.49 19.64 -14.20
C LYS A 174 -24.33 18.76 -15.13
N THR A 175 -23.69 18.03 -16.04
CA THR A 175 -24.38 17.11 -16.96
C THR A 175 -24.98 15.96 -16.17
N ALA A 176 -24.19 15.30 -15.32
CA ALA A 176 -24.68 14.21 -14.46
C ALA A 176 -25.83 14.67 -13.54
N ALA A 177 -25.68 15.84 -12.91
CA ALA A 177 -26.75 16.41 -12.07
C ALA A 177 -28.02 16.74 -12.88
N ARG A 178 -27.89 17.22 -14.12
CA ARG A 178 -29.03 17.49 -15.00
C ARG A 178 -29.73 16.20 -15.42
N ASP A 179 -28.98 15.14 -15.68
CA ASP A 179 -29.55 13.85 -16.08
C ASP A 179 -30.30 13.21 -14.91
N MET A 180 -29.74 13.28 -13.70
CA MET A 180 -30.44 12.88 -12.47
C MET A 180 -31.71 13.70 -12.25
N TYR A 181 -31.62 15.03 -12.40
CA TYR A 181 -32.78 15.91 -12.27
C TYR A 181 -33.88 15.52 -13.25
N LYS A 182 -33.57 15.36 -14.55
CA LYS A 182 -34.56 14.99 -15.58
C LYS A 182 -35.24 13.64 -15.29
N ALA A 183 -34.47 12.66 -14.82
CA ALA A 183 -35.00 11.35 -14.48
C ALA A 183 -35.99 11.42 -13.31
N VAL A 184 -35.70 12.26 -12.30
CA VAL A 184 -36.57 12.45 -11.14
C VAL A 184 -37.78 13.32 -11.49
N ASP A 185 -37.57 14.43 -12.20
CA ASP A 185 -38.59 15.42 -12.55
C ASP A 185 -39.73 14.77 -13.36
N GLY A 186 -39.40 13.95 -14.36
CA GLY A 186 -40.43 13.27 -15.17
C GLY A 186 -41.26 12.24 -14.39
N VAL A 187 -40.71 11.63 -13.35
CA VAL A 187 -41.47 10.73 -12.45
C VAL A 187 -42.29 11.54 -11.45
N PHE A 188 -41.74 12.65 -10.97
CA PHE A 188 -42.34 13.52 -9.98
C PHE A 188 -43.55 14.28 -10.56
N GLU A 189 -43.42 14.87 -11.74
CA GLU A 189 -44.51 15.55 -12.44
C GLU A 189 -45.70 14.63 -12.68
N LYS A 190 -45.45 13.38 -13.13
CA LYS A 190 -46.51 12.39 -13.34
C LYS A 190 -47.29 12.04 -12.07
N ARG A 191 -46.65 12.12 -10.90
CA ARG A 191 -47.24 11.71 -9.63
C ARG A 191 -47.92 12.85 -8.88
N PHE A 192 -47.42 14.08 -9.04
CA PHE A 192 -47.84 15.22 -8.23
C PHE A 192 -48.33 16.43 -9.05
N ASN A 193 -48.36 16.35 -10.39
CA ASN A 193 -48.76 17.44 -11.29
C ASN A 193 -48.07 18.79 -10.98
N THR A 194 -46.82 18.73 -10.51
CA THR A 194 -45.99 19.88 -10.17
C THR A 194 -44.54 19.50 -10.46
N SER A 195 -43.76 20.44 -10.97
CA SER A 195 -42.33 20.19 -11.26
C SER A 195 -41.55 19.95 -9.97
N PHE A 196 -40.54 19.08 -10.04
CA PHE A 196 -39.67 18.80 -8.91
C PHE A 196 -38.93 20.06 -8.46
N ALA A 197 -38.54 20.94 -9.40
CA ALA A 197 -37.94 22.23 -9.08
C ALA A 197 -38.87 23.15 -8.25
N GLU A 198 -40.17 23.18 -8.55
CA GLU A 198 -41.13 23.99 -7.81
C GLU A 198 -41.41 23.41 -6.42
N ALA A 199 -41.42 22.09 -6.28
CA ALA A 199 -41.50 21.46 -4.97
C ALA A 199 -40.26 21.78 -4.12
N LEU A 200 -39.06 21.69 -4.70
CA LEU A 200 -37.80 21.99 -4.00
C LEU A 200 -37.65 23.46 -3.62
N SER A 201 -38.21 24.40 -4.38
CA SER A 201 -38.17 25.83 -4.03
C SER A 201 -39.04 26.17 -2.81
N LYS A 202 -40.01 25.32 -2.47
CA LYS A 202 -40.84 25.42 -1.26
C LYS A 202 -40.18 24.80 -0.03
N VAL A 203 -39.06 24.08 -0.20
CA VAL A 203 -38.28 23.50 0.91
C VAL A 203 -37.27 24.53 1.42
N THR A 204 -37.58 25.15 2.55
CA THR A 204 -36.77 26.22 3.17
C THR A 204 -35.35 25.78 3.54
N GLU A 205 -35.16 24.51 3.86
CA GLU A 205 -33.87 23.93 4.26
C GLU A 205 -32.84 23.89 3.11
N LEU A 206 -33.30 23.89 1.86
CA LEU A 206 -32.43 23.79 0.69
C LEU A 206 -31.90 25.14 0.21
N ASN A 207 -32.38 26.26 0.76
CA ASN A 207 -31.97 27.63 0.41
C ASN A 207 -31.94 27.89 -1.12
N LEU A 208 -32.84 27.26 -1.87
CA LEU A 208 -32.94 27.40 -3.33
C LEU A 208 -33.74 28.66 -3.69
N GLN A 209 -33.04 29.80 -3.77
CA GLN A 209 -33.66 31.05 -4.20
C GLN A 209 -33.71 31.19 -5.73
N HIS A 210 -34.88 31.48 -6.29
CA HIS A 210 -35.01 31.86 -7.68
C HIS A 210 -34.48 33.29 -7.91
N LYS A 211 -33.24 33.42 -8.38
CA LYS A 211 -32.63 34.72 -8.68
C LYS A 211 -33.07 35.23 -10.06
N SER A 212 -33.57 36.46 -10.10
CA SER A 212 -33.94 37.18 -11.32
C SER A 212 -32.72 37.49 -12.20
N LYS A 213 -32.95 37.79 -13.48
CA LYS A 213 -31.89 38.13 -14.45
C LYS A 213 -31.05 39.34 -14.00
N ASN A 214 -31.68 40.32 -13.35
CA ASN A 214 -31.03 41.53 -12.85
C ASN A 214 -30.12 41.26 -11.65
N GLU A 215 -30.54 40.40 -10.72
CA GLU A 215 -29.72 40.00 -9.57
C GLU A 215 -28.49 39.21 -10.02
N ARG A 216 -28.65 38.28 -10.97
CA ARG A 216 -27.50 37.57 -11.58
C ARG A 216 -26.52 38.52 -12.30
N ARG A 217 -27.00 39.66 -12.83
CA ARG A 217 -26.14 40.69 -13.44
C ARG A 217 -25.39 41.49 -12.37
N LYS A 218 -26.06 41.82 -11.26
CA LYS A 218 -25.46 42.51 -10.10
C LYS A 218 -24.37 41.67 -9.44
N GLU A 219 -24.60 40.37 -9.23
CA GLU A 219 -23.60 39.45 -8.66
C GLU A 219 -22.35 39.33 -9.53
N ARG A 220 -22.50 39.21 -10.85
CA ARG A 220 -21.36 39.17 -11.77
C ARG A 220 -20.52 40.44 -11.71
N ARG A 221 -21.15 41.61 -11.61
CA ARG A 221 -20.46 42.89 -11.44
C ARG A 221 -19.70 42.95 -10.11
N ASN A 222 -20.31 42.48 -9.02
CA ASN A 222 -19.67 42.46 -7.71
C ASN A 222 -18.47 41.50 -7.67
N HIS A 223 -18.60 40.30 -8.25
CA HIS A 223 -17.51 39.34 -8.34
C HIS A 223 -16.34 39.89 -9.19
N TYR A 224 -16.64 40.62 -10.28
CA TYR A 224 -15.60 41.28 -11.07
C TYR A 224 -14.87 42.36 -10.27
N LYS A 225 -15.60 43.21 -9.53
CA LYS A 225 -15.00 44.22 -8.64
C LYS A 225 -14.09 43.59 -7.59
N GLN A 226 -14.59 42.58 -6.86
CA GLN A 226 -13.81 41.88 -5.83
C GLN A 226 -12.53 41.23 -6.38
N ASN A 227 -12.59 40.65 -7.59
CA ASN A 227 -11.40 40.08 -8.22
C ASN A 227 -10.42 41.16 -8.68
N LYS A 228 -10.92 42.28 -9.19
CA LYS A 228 -10.09 43.43 -9.56
C LYS A 228 -9.35 43.97 -8.33
N ASP A 229 -10.05 44.20 -7.23
CA ASP A 229 -9.47 44.72 -5.99
C ASP A 229 -8.39 43.78 -5.43
N LYS A 230 -8.60 42.45 -5.51
CA LYS A 230 -7.59 41.45 -5.12
C LYS A 230 -6.36 41.47 -6.01
N ILE A 231 -6.52 41.64 -7.32
CA ILE A 231 -5.40 41.74 -8.26
C ILE A 231 -4.61 43.02 -7.99
N GLU A 232 -5.29 44.15 -7.77
CA GLU A 232 -4.64 45.43 -7.45
C GLU A 232 -3.88 45.37 -6.12
N GLN A 233 -4.43 44.72 -5.08
CA GLN A 233 -3.70 44.45 -3.84
C GLN A 233 -2.44 43.61 -4.06
N GLN A 234 -2.55 42.49 -4.81
CA GLN A 234 -1.40 41.64 -5.12
C GLN A 234 -0.32 42.37 -5.93
N MET A 235 -0.72 43.27 -6.84
CA MET A 235 0.21 44.11 -7.60
C MET A 235 0.90 45.14 -6.71
N ASN A 236 0.19 45.75 -5.76
CA ASN A 236 0.79 46.68 -4.79
C ASN A 236 1.79 45.96 -3.86
N ASP A 237 1.44 44.78 -3.35
CA ASP A 237 2.33 43.98 -2.48
C ASP A 237 3.61 43.55 -3.22
N THR A 238 3.48 43.15 -4.49
CA THR A 238 4.64 42.76 -5.32
C THR A 238 5.45 43.95 -5.83
N ALA A 239 4.85 45.13 -6.00
CA ALA A 239 5.57 46.36 -6.30
C ALA A 239 6.38 46.85 -5.09
N PHE A 240 5.82 46.75 -3.87
CA PHE A 240 6.53 47.05 -2.62
C PHE A 240 7.81 46.22 -2.46
N LEU A 241 7.74 44.92 -2.78
CA LEU A 241 8.90 44.01 -2.77
C LEU A 241 9.97 44.34 -3.82
N ARG A 242 9.61 44.96 -4.96
CA ARG A 242 10.59 45.38 -5.98
C ARG A 242 11.33 46.67 -5.62
N CYS A 243 10.70 47.57 -4.89
CA CYS A 243 11.30 48.87 -4.55
C CYS A 243 12.28 48.81 -3.35
N TYR A 244 12.16 47.81 -2.48
CA TYR A 244 12.95 47.72 -1.24
C TYR A 244 13.83 46.46 -1.11
N GLY A 245 13.84 45.59 -2.14
CA GLY A 245 14.52 44.28 -2.10
C GLY A 245 15.91 44.21 -2.73
N SER A 246 16.47 45.29 -3.28
CA SER A 246 17.79 45.29 -3.92
C SER A 246 18.65 46.46 -3.43
N GLY A 247 19.30 46.27 -2.28
CA GLY A 247 20.16 47.30 -1.69
C GLY A 247 20.89 46.85 -0.43
N GLN A 248 21.37 45.60 -0.38
CA GLN A 248 22.47 45.22 0.49
C GLN A 248 23.48 44.43 -0.34
N SER A 249 24.44 45.17 -0.89
CA SER A 249 25.74 44.70 -1.39
C SER A 249 26.79 45.59 -0.75
#